data_AF-A0A074LUG7-F1
#
_entry.id   AF-A0A074LUG7-F1
#
_cell.length_a   1.000
_cell.length_b   1.000
_cell.length_c   1.000
_cell.angle_alpha   90.00
_cell.angle_beta   90.00
_cell.angle_gamma   90.00
#
_symmetry.space_group_name_H-M   'P 1'
#
loop_
_entity.id
_entity.type
_entity.pdbx_description
1 polymer ?
#
loop_
_entity_poly.entity_id
_entity_poly.type
_entity_poly.pdbx_seq_one_letter_code
_entity_poly.pdbx_strand_id
1 'polypeptide(L)'
;MENQIVIYRNISGETTRAQVDLWKSRVARSGIQLEEKGKGKTLIFHLYVKDDEVIFYMYENGKSLHVLIEYMRVKKSDGRMVKMIDALITDLQLRGEKYQTIRGELYRTLYVNGLIMDDGPFAERKPAPDFDLRLSREILMGHIYIVLDEFAEAKRLGIAEAEAESAERLRSFAEELQRIEDVLKNNRFNTET
;
A
#
# COMPACT_ATOMS: atom_id res chain seq x y z
N MET A 1 -11.27 -13.92 2.85
CA MET A 1 -9.99 -13.22 3.11
C MET A 1 -10.30 -11.74 3.10
N GLU A 2 -9.99 -11.02 4.17
CA GLU A 2 -10.31 -9.59 4.31
C GLU A 2 -9.65 -8.77 3.21
N ASN A 3 -10.42 -7.90 2.57
CA ASN A 3 -9.94 -6.87 1.66
C ASN A 3 -9.14 -5.81 2.45
N GLN A 4 -7.84 -6.05 2.65
CA GLN A 4 -6.93 -5.09 3.29
C GLN A 4 -6.23 -4.23 2.24
N ILE A 5 -5.93 -2.98 2.58
CA ILE A 5 -5.11 -2.12 1.72
C ILE A 5 -3.69 -2.08 2.26
N VAL A 6 -2.72 -2.27 1.36
CA VAL A 6 -1.29 -2.08 1.62
C VAL A 6 -0.83 -0.86 0.86
N ILE A 7 -0.08 0.02 1.51
CA ILE A 7 0.48 1.22 0.92
C ILE A 7 2.00 1.13 0.94
N TYR A 8 2.62 1.31 -0.21
CA TYR A 8 4.05 1.43 -0.38
C TYR A 8 4.41 2.90 -0.61
N ARG A 9 5.48 3.37 0.04
CA ARG A 9 5.93 4.76 -0.04
C ARG A 9 7.43 4.85 -0.19
N ASN A 10 7.87 5.89 -0.89
CA ASN A 10 9.29 6.21 -1.05
C ASN A 10 10.14 5.03 -1.52
N ILE A 11 9.56 4.12 -2.31
CA ILE A 11 10.30 2.99 -2.84
C ILE A 11 11.29 3.54 -3.86
N SER A 12 12.58 3.39 -3.59
CA SER A 12 13.61 3.94 -4.44
C SER A 12 14.88 3.11 -4.42
N GLY A 13 15.64 3.18 -5.51
CA GLY A 13 16.92 2.51 -5.62
C GLY A 13 17.41 2.43 -7.06
N GLU A 14 18.66 2.02 -7.20
CA GLU A 14 19.25 1.69 -8.49
C GLU A 14 19.25 0.17 -8.67
N THR A 15 18.94 -0.26 -9.87
CA THR A 15 18.93 -1.67 -10.25
C THR A 15 19.45 -1.86 -11.66
N THR A 16 19.54 -3.11 -12.09
CA THR A 16 20.01 -3.50 -13.41
C THR A 16 18.91 -4.23 -14.18
N ARG A 17 19.02 -4.23 -15.51
CA ARG A 17 18.11 -4.97 -16.37
C ARG A 17 18.04 -6.46 -16.00
N ALA A 18 19.18 -7.06 -15.66
CA ALA A 18 19.26 -8.46 -15.25
C ALA A 18 18.45 -8.75 -13.97
N GLN A 19 18.50 -7.87 -12.96
CA GLN A 19 17.69 -8.01 -11.75
C GLN A 19 16.20 -7.83 -12.05
N VAL A 20 15.84 -6.89 -12.93
CA VAL A 20 14.46 -6.72 -13.39
C VAL A 20 13.96 -7.98 -14.09
N ASP A 21 14.75 -8.57 -14.97
CA ASP A 21 14.35 -9.81 -15.68
C ASP A 21 14.16 -11.01 -14.73
N LEU A 22 14.96 -11.10 -13.66
CA LEU A 22 14.77 -12.10 -12.59
C LEU A 22 13.44 -11.88 -11.86
N TRP A 23 13.14 -10.64 -11.50
CA TRP A 23 11.87 -10.29 -10.87
C TRP A 23 10.68 -10.58 -11.81
N LYS A 24 10.75 -10.17 -13.07
CA LYS A 24 9.71 -10.46 -14.10
C LYS A 24 9.44 -11.96 -14.22
N SER A 25 10.50 -12.76 -14.19
CA SER A 25 10.39 -14.22 -14.22
C SER A 25 9.64 -14.77 -13.00
N ARG A 26 9.80 -14.15 -11.82
CA ARG A 26 9.03 -14.48 -10.62
C ARG A 26 7.57 -14.06 -10.74
N VAL A 27 7.29 -12.87 -11.29
CA VAL A 27 5.92 -12.39 -11.55
C VAL A 27 5.17 -13.35 -12.47
N ALA A 28 5.79 -13.80 -13.56
CA ALA A 28 5.18 -14.73 -14.51
C ALA A 28 4.72 -16.06 -13.87
N ARG A 29 5.43 -16.54 -12.84
CA ARG A 29 5.07 -17.78 -12.10
C ARG A 29 4.00 -17.58 -11.03
N SER A 30 3.66 -16.34 -10.71
CA SER A 30 2.69 -16.02 -9.65
C SER A 30 1.25 -15.91 -10.15
N GLY A 31 1.03 -16.04 -11.46
CA GLY A 31 -0.29 -15.87 -12.08
C GLY A 31 -0.76 -14.40 -12.14
N ILE A 32 0.19 -13.46 -12.01
CA ILE A 32 0.00 -12.03 -12.29
C ILE A 32 0.36 -11.79 -13.76
N GLN A 33 -0.51 -11.08 -14.48
CA GLN A 33 -0.17 -10.62 -15.82
C GLN A 33 0.70 -9.38 -15.71
N LEU A 34 1.79 -9.34 -16.48
CA LEU A 34 2.74 -8.23 -16.50
C LEU A 34 2.88 -7.71 -17.93
N GLU A 35 2.63 -6.43 -18.14
CA GLU A 35 3.00 -5.72 -19.36
C GLU A 35 4.14 -4.75 -19.08
N GLU A 36 5.13 -4.71 -19.98
CA GLU A 36 6.19 -3.70 -19.99
C GLU A 36 6.05 -2.85 -21.25
N LYS A 37 5.96 -1.53 -21.09
CA LYS A 37 5.91 -0.57 -22.20
C LYS A 37 7.09 0.39 -22.08
N GLY A 38 7.86 0.53 -23.15
CA GLY A 38 8.96 1.48 -23.23
C GLY A 38 8.51 2.81 -23.84
N LYS A 39 8.93 3.93 -23.25
CA LYS A 39 8.77 5.28 -23.81
C LYS A 39 10.03 6.11 -23.55
N GLY A 40 10.91 6.22 -24.54
CA GLY A 40 12.19 6.91 -24.39
C GLY A 40 13.07 6.21 -23.34
N LYS A 41 13.52 6.94 -22.32
CA LYS A 41 14.28 6.40 -21.17
C LYS A 41 13.38 5.90 -20.04
N THR A 42 12.08 5.78 -20.25
CA THR A 42 11.13 5.33 -19.22
C THR A 42 10.60 3.95 -19.57
N LEU A 43 10.61 3.04 -18.60
CA LEU A 43 9.93 1.77 -18.63
C LEU A 43 8.69 1.85 -17.75
N ILE A 44 7.55 1.46 -18.29
CA ILE A 44 6.27 1.45 -17.60
C ILE A 44 5.87 0.00 -17.39
N PHE A 45 5.65 -0.40 -16.14
CA PHE A 45 5.22 -1.74 -15.77
C PHE A 45 3.77 -1.70 -15.33
N HIS A 46 2.93 -2.52 -15.96
CA HIS A 46 1.55 -2.74 -15.57
C HIS A 46 1.39 -4.16 -15.06
N LEU A 47 0.85 -4.32 -13.85
CA LEU A 47 0.58 -5.61 -13.23
C LEU A 47 -0.93 -5.75 -13.06
N TYR A 48 -1.47 -6.88 -13.50
CA TYR A 48 -2.90 -7.18 -13.43
C TYR A 48 -3.16 -8.50 -12.73
N VAL A 49 -4.10 -8.49 -11.79
CA VAL A 49 -4.68 -9.69 -11.16
C VAL A 49 -6.16 -9.46 -10.95
N LYS A 50 -7.01 -10.20 -11.68
CA LYS A 50 -8.48 -10.02 -11.59
C LYS A 50 -8.83 -8.53 -11.83
N ASP A 51 -9.42 -7.87 -10.84
CA ASP A 51 -9.83 -6.45 -10.88
C ASP A 51 -8.80 -5.50 -10.25
N ASP A 52 -7.62 -6.00 -9.86
CA ASP A 52 -6.53 -5.21 -9.30
C ASP A 52 -5.49 -4.87 -10.38
N GLU A 53 -5.19 -3.58 -10.52
CA GLU A 53 -4.13 -3.05 -11.36
C GLU A 53 -3.12 -2.25 -10.51
N VAL A 54 -1.84 -2.45 -10.80
CA VAL A 54 -0.74 -1.65 -10.26
C VAL A 54 0.14 -1.20 -11.41
N ILE A 55 0.41 0.10 -11.48
CA ILE A 55 1.29 0.70 -12.49
C ILE A 55 2.45 1.38 -11.77
N PHE A 56 3.67 1.17 -12.26
CA PHE A 56 4.83 1.95 -11.82
C PHE A 56 5.85 2.14 -12.93
N TYR A 57 6.83 3.01 -12.65
CA TYR A 57 7.80 3.49 -13.61
C TYR A 57 9.22 3.20 -13.15
N MET A 58 10.09 2.89 -14.11
CA MET A 58 11.53 2.89 -13.95
C MET A 58 12.16 3.81 -15.01
N TYR A 59 13.29 4.42 -14.66
CA TYR A 59 14.00 5.36 -15.53
C TYR A 59 15.39 4.84 -15.85
N GLU A 60 15.70 4.74 -17.14
CA GLU A 60 17.03 4.37 -17.63
C GLU A 60 18.03 5.52 -17.44
N ASN A 61 19.14 5.21 -16.77
CA ASN A 61 20.28 6.09 -16.61
C ASN A 61 21.58 5.37 -17.01
N GLY A 62 21.90 5.41 -18.30
CA GLY A 62 23.08 4.74 -18.84
C GLY A 62 22.92 3.22 -18.78
N LYS A 63 23.67 2.55 -17.89
CA LYS A 63 23.62 1.09 -17.69
C LYS A 63 22.73 0.66 -16.52
N SER A 64 22.24 1.61 -15.71
CA SER A 64 21.37 1.35 -14.56
C SER A 64 19.93 1.79 -14.82
N LEU A 65 19.02 1.25 -14.02
CA LEU A 65 17.62 1.61 -13.94
C LEU A 65 17.37 2.22 -12.56
N HIS A 66 16.79 3.40 -12.51
CA HIS A 66 16.31 3.99 -11.28
C HIS A 66 14.84 3.64 -11.09
N VAL A 67 14.53 3.08 -9.93
CA VAL A 67 13.15 2.88 -9.49
C VAL A 67 12.78 4.05 -8.58
N LEU A 68 11.62 4.65 -8.84
CA LEU A 68 11.02 5.64 -7.95
C LEU A 68 9.51 5.44 -7.92
N ILE A 69 9.01 5.04 -6.76
CA ILE A 69 7.58 4.91 -6.46
C ILE A 69 7.34 5.72 -5.20
N GLU A 70 6.86 6.95 -5.38
CA GLU A 70 6.56 7.84 -4.25
C GLU A 70 5.41 7.28 -3.41
N TYR A 71 4.39 6.76 -4.08
CA TYR A 71 3.19 6.23 -3.48
C TYR A 71 2.56 5.16 -4.35
N MET A 72 2.18 4.03 -3.76
CA MET A 72 1.46 2.95 -4.43
C MET A 72 0.51 2.28 -3.46
N ARG A 73 -0.75 2.16 -3.87
CA ARG A 73 -1.80 1.47 -3.12
C ARG A 73 -2.07 0.12 -3.78
N VAL A 74 -2.07 -0.94 -2.98
CA VAL A 74 -2.30 -2.31 -3.43
C VAL A 74 -3.40 -2.92 -2.59
N LYS A 75 -4.45 -3.45 -3.22
CA LYS A 75 -5.43 -4.27 -2.52
C LYS A 75 -4.81 -5.63 -2.23
N LYS A 76 -4.86 -6.06 -0.98
CA LYS A 76 -4.40 -7.37 -0.51
C LYS A 76 -5.53 -8.38 -0.66
N SER A 77 -6.08 -8.49 -1.88
CA SER A 77 -7.21 -9.39 -2.16
C SER A 77 -6.81 -10.84 -1.91
N ASP A 78 -6.04 -11.45 -2.82
CA ASP A 78 -5.44 -12.78 -2.59
C ASP A 78 -3.96 -12.74 -2.17
N GLY A 79 -3.43 -11.53 -1.95
CA GLY A 79 -2.07 -11.28 -1.47
C GLY A 79 -0.96 -11.47 -2.52
N ARG A 80 -1.27 -11.98 -3.73
CA ARG A 80 -0.24 -12.19 -4.77
C ARG A 80 0.41 -10.88 -5.21
N MET A 81 -0.39 -9.83 -5.41
CA MET A 81 0.11 -8.52 -5.81
C MET A 81 1.07 -7.95 -4.76
N VAL A 82 0.65 -7.93 -3.50
CA VAL A 82 1.49 -7.52 -2.35
C VAL A 82 2.80 -8.31 -2.32
N LYS A 83 2.73 -9.63 -2.49
CA LYS A 83 3.93 -10.49 -2.53
C LYS A 83 4.87 -10.15 -3.68
N MET A 84 4.35 -9.77 -4.85
CA MET A 84 5.18 -9.40 -6.00
C MET A 84 5.79 -8.00 -5.87
N ILE A 85 5.12 -7.07 -5.18
CA ILE A 85 5.71 -5.77 -4.83
C ILE A 85 6.75 -5.93 -3.72
N ASP A 86 6.51 -6.75 -2.70
CA ASP A 86 7.53 -7.10 -1.69
C ASP A 86 8.76 -7.75 -2.37
N ALA A 87 8.52 -8.64 -3.34
CA ALA A 87 9.57 -9.25 -4.17
C ALA A 87 10.32 -8.23 -5.02
N LEU A 88 9.63 -7.21 -5.57
CA LEU A 88 10.25 -6.12 -6.32
C LEU A 88 11.27 -5.38 -5.43
N ILE A 89 10.86 -5.02 -4.22
CA ILE A 89 11.70 -4.28 -3.27
C ILE A 89 12.91 -5.12 -2.84
N THR A 90 12.69 -6.39 -2.52
CA THR A 90 13.74 -7.31 -2.05
C THR A 90 14.72 -7.70 -3.17
N ASP A 91 14.23 -8.15 -4.33
CA ASP A 91 15.07 -8.65 -5.45
C ASP A 91 15.87 -7.52 -6.11
N LEU A 92 15.30 -6.30 -6.19
CA LEU A 92 15.98 -5.14 -6.74
C LEU A 92 16.76 -4.34 -5.69
N GLN A 93 16.81 -4.82 -4.44
CA GLN A 93 17.53 -4.18 -3.33
C GLN A 93 17.11 -2.72 -3.09
N LEU A 94 15.80 -2.44 -3.15
CA LEU A 94 15.26 -1.10 -2.98
C LEU A 94 15.13 -0.75 -1.50
N ARG A 95 15.12 0.55 -1.21
CA ARG A 95 14.67 1.07 0.08
C ARG A 95 13.23 1.56 -0.03
N GLY A 96 12.55 1.68 1.09
CA GLY A 96 11.25 2.33 1.16
C GLY A 96 10.41 1.79 2.31
N GLU A 97 9.14 2.11 2.31
CA GLU A 97 8.24 1.82 3.42
C GLU A 97 6.99 1.11 2.92
N LYS A 98 6.50 0.18 3.73
CA LYS A 98 5.21 -0.50 3.54
C LYS A 98 4.37 -0.30 4.79
N TYR A 99 3.12 0.08 4.58
CA TYR A 99 2.11 0.27 5.59
C TYR A 99 0.96 -0.67 5.33
N GLN A 100 0.48 -1.35 6.36
CA GLN A 100 -0.68 -2.22 6.28
C GLN A 100 -1.39 -2.28 7.64
N THR A 101 -2.70 -2.52 7.63
CA THR A 101 -3.44 -2.77 8.86
C THR A 101 -3.46 -4.27 9.15
N ILE A 102 -3.01 -4.66 10.34
CA ILE A 102 -3.05 -6.05 10.82
C ILE A 102 -3.81 -6.04 12.14
N ARG A 103 -4.96 -6.75 12.20
CA ARG A 103 -5.79 -6.86 13.42
C ARG A 103 -6.18 -5.49 14.02
N GLY A 104 -6.46 -4.50 13.17
CA GLY A 104 -6.84 -3.15 13.59
C GLY A 104 -5.67 -2.21 13.89
N GLU A 105 -4.43 -2.71 13.92
CA GLU A 105 -3.24 -1.90 14.19
C GLU A 105 -2.52 -1.54 12.89
N LEU A 106 -2.00 -0.31 12.80
CA LEU A 106 -1.14 0.10 11.70
C LEU A 106 0.25 -0.50 11.90
N TYR A 107 0.70 -1.30 10.93
CA TYR A 107 2.04 -1.87 10.88
C TYR A 107 2.87 -1.15 9.83
N ARG A 108 4.13 -0.88 10.15
CA ARG A 108 5.12 -0.37 9.21
C ARG A 108 6.24 -1.39 9.04
N THR A 109 6.58 -1.67 7.79
CA THR A 109 7.79 -2.40 7.40
C THR A 109 8.72 -1.42 6.69
N LEU A 110 9.94 -1.23 7.21
CA LEU A 110 11.00 -0.43 6.59
C LEU A 110 11.97 -1.33 5.83
N TYR A 111 12.15 -1.02 4.55
CA TYR A 111 13.12 -1.69 3.68
C TYR A 111 14.37 -0.83 3.50
N VAL A 112 15.54 -1.44 3.63
CA VAL A 112 16.83 -0.85 3.27
C VAL A 112 17.61 -1.88 2.47
N ASN A 113 17.99 -1.54 1.24
CA ASN A 113 18.70 -2.43 0.32
C ASN A 113 18.00 -3.80 0.14
N GLY A 114 16.68 -3.79 0.09
CA GLY A 114 15.84 -4.99 -0.02
C GLY A 114 15.72 -5.82 1.26
N LEU A 115 16.31 -5.39 2.37
CA LEU A 115 16.20 -6.05 3.67
C LEU A 115 15.19 -5.35 4.57
N ILE A 116 14.42 -6.14 5.32
CA ILE A 116 13.53 -5.61 6.35
C ILE A 116 14.38 -5.20 7.56
N MET A 117 14.44 -3.90 7.82
CA MET A 117 15.20 -3.33 8.93
C MET A 117 14.35 -3.10 10.17
N ASP A 118 13.06 -2.85 9.97
CA ASP A 118 12.07 -2.63 11.02
C ASP A 118 10.74 -3.19 10.52
N ASP A 119 10.03 -3.94 11.37
CA ASP A 119 8.70 -4.47 11.08
C ASP A 119 7.93 -4.62 12.38
N GLY A 120 6.83 -3.90 12.51
CA GLY A 120 6.03 -3.98 13.72
C GLY A 120 4.91 -2.94 13.78
N PRO A 121 4.16 -2.95 14.89
CA PRO A 121 3.19 -1.90 15.19
C PRO A 121 3.87 -0.55 15.09
N PHE A 122 3.33 0.31 14.24
CA PHE A 122 3.84 1.64 14.06
C PHE A 122 3.40 2.52 15.23
N ALA A 123 4.27 2.66 16.23
CA ALA A 123 4.15 3.62 17.30
C ALA A 123 5.16 4.76 17.06
N GLU A 124 4.66 5.95 16.78
CA GLU A 124 5.43 7.00 16.12
C GLU A 124 6.48 7.66 17.03
N ARG A 125 7.71 7.82 16.52
CA ARG A 125 8.68 8.81 17.03
C ARG A 125 8.84 9.92 16.00
N LYS A 126 7.88 10.86 16.05
CA LYS A 126 7.79 12.19 15.43
C LYS A 126 8.47 12.44 14.08
N PRO A 127 7.74 12.26 12.97
CA PRO A 127 7.74 13.15 11.80
C PRO A 127 6.78 14.34 12.01
N ALA A 128 6.61 15.17 10.96
CA ALA A 128 5.74 16.35 11.01
C ALA A 128 4.30 15.98 11.42
N PRO A 129 3.68 16.74 12.35
CA PRO A 129 2.51 16.31 13.12
C PRO A 129 1.19 16.12 12.34
N ASP A 130 1.15 16.39 11.04
CA ASP A 130 -0.06 16.28 10.21
C ASP A 130 0.09 15.31 9.03
N PHE A 131 1.29 14.85 8.70
CA PHE A 131 1.53 13.98 7.54
C PHE A 131 1.03 12.56 7.77
N ASP A 132 1.36 11.98 8.92
CA ASP A 132 1.00 10.61 9.27
C ASP A 132 -0.48 10.47 9.64
N LEU A 133 -1.07 11.53 10.19
CA LEU A 133 -2.51 11.63 10.38
C LEU A 133 -3.25 11.70 9.04
N ARG A 134 -2.72 12.42 8.04
CA ARG A 134 -3.31 12.44 6.69
C ARG A 134 -3.19 11.07 6.02
N LEU A 135 -2.02 10.42 6.12
CA LEU A 135 -1.86 9.06 5.60
C LEU A 135 -2.83 8.10 6.30
N SER A 136 -2.86 8.09 7.63
CA SER A 136 -3.74 7.21 8.43
C SER A 136 -5.21 7.44 8.10
N ARG A 137 -5.63 8.71 7.94
CA ARG A 137 -6.95 9.08 7.42
C ARG A 137 -7.22 8.45 6.06
N GLU A 138 -6.28 8.52 5.12
CA GLU A 138 -6.43 7.92 3.80
C GLU A 138 -6.52 6.38 3.84
N ILE A 139 -5.70 5.73 4.67
CA ILE A 139 -5.75 4.27 4.88
C ILE A 139 -7.11 3.86 5.45
N LEU A 140 -7.57 4.56 6.49
CA LEU A 140 -8.85 4.28 7.15
C LEU A 140 -10.04 4.54 6.23
N MET A 141 -10.03 5.65 5.49
CA MET A 141 -11.05 5.92 4.47
C MET A 141 -11.11 4.80 3.43
N GLY A 142 -9.96 4.31 2.98
CA GLY A 142 -9.88 3.16 2.07
C GLY A 142 -10.55 1.91 2.64
N HIS A 143 -10.33 1.59 3.93
CA HIS A 143 -10.96 0.45 4.59
C HIS A 143 -12.46 0.66 4.82
N ILE A 144 -12.89 1.88 5.17
CA ILE A 144 -14.31 2.22 5.32
C ILE A 144 -15.07 1.94 4.03
N TYR A 145 -14.55 2.37 2.87
CA TYR A 145 -15.20 2.10 1.59
C TYR A 145 -15.36 0.61 1.30
N ILE A 146 -14.34 -0.18 1.60
CA ILE A 146 -14.39 -1.64 1.43
C ILE A 146 -15.47 -2.25 2.33
N VAL A 147 -15.53 -1.88 3.61
CA VAL A 147 -16.52 -2.45 4.53
C VAL A 147 -17.93 -1.92 4.24
N LEU A 148 -18.08 -0.72 3.67
CA LEU A 148 -19.36 -0.23 3.16
C LEU A 148 -19.87 -1.09 2.00
N ASP A 149 -19.00 -1.50 1.09
CA ASP A 149 -19.36 -2.41 0.00
C ASP A 149 -19.77 -3.79 0.56
N GLU A 150 -19.03 -4.33 1.53
CA GLU A 150 -19.36 -5.58 2.23
C GLU A 150 -20.71 -5.48 2.95
N PHE A 151 -20.98 -4.37 3.64
CA PHE A 151 -22.25 -4.11 4.33
C PHE A 151 -23.42 -4.04 3.34
N ALA A 152 -23.26 -3.31 2.23
CA ALA A 152 -24.28 -3.17 1.20
C ALA A 152 -24.62 -4.53 0.56
N GLU A 153 -23.60 -5.36 0.34
CA GLU A 153 -23.74 -6.72 -0.16
C GLU A 153 -24.49 -7.63 0.83
N ALA A 154 -24.05 -7.64 2.10
CA ALA A 154 -24.68 -8.45 3.15
C ALA A 154 -26.16 -8.09 3.34
N LYS A 155 -26.48 -6.78 3.33
CA LYS A 155 -27.84 -6.27 3.40
C LYS A 155 -28.68 -6.67 2.19
N ARG A 156 -28.11 -6.63 0.99
CA ARG A 156 -28.79 -7.09 -0.25
C ARG A 156 -29.11 -8.59 -0.21
N LEU A 157 -28.20 -9.39 0.35
CA LEU A 157 -28.33 -10.84 0.47
C LEU A 157 -29.13 -11.29 1.71
N GLY A 158 -29.47 -10.37 2.62
CA GLY A 158 -30.22 -10.67 3.85
C GLY A 158 -29.42 -11.46 4.89
N ILE A 159 -28.08 -11.36 4.87
CA ILE A 159 -27.19 -12.09 5.78
C ILE A 159 -26.96 -11.23 7.04
N ALA A 160 -27.84 -11.36 8.03
CA ALA A 160 -27.87 -10.50 9.21
C ALA A 160 -26.57 -10.51 10.05
N GLU A 161 -25.88 -11.65 10.12
CA GLU A 161 -24.62 -11.78 10.86
C GLU A 161 -23.49 -10.98 10.19
N ALA A 162 -23.34 -11.13 8.88
CA ALA A 162 -22.36 -10.37 8.10
C ALA A 162 -22.69 -8.86 8.08
N GLU A 163 -23.98 -8.50 8.05
CA GLU A 163 -24.41 -7.11 8.18
C GLU A 163 -23.98 -6.52 9.54
N ALA A 164 -24.19 -7.24 10.64
CA ALA A 164 -23.80 -6.81 11.98
C ALA A 164 -22.27 -6.69 12.14
N GLU A 165 -21.51 -7.66 11.62
CA GLU A 165 -20.04 -7.65 11.65
C GLU A 165 -19.47 -6.46 10.86
N SER A 166 -19.97 -6.22 9.63
CA SER A 166 -19.57 -5.07 8.84
C SER A 166 -19.96 -3.75 9.52
N ALA A 167 -21.13 -3.68 10.17
CA ALA A 167 -21.56 -2.49 10.91
C ALA A 167 -20.66 -2.17 12.12
N GLU A 168 -20.20 -3.19 12.85
CA GLU A 168 -19.28 -3.02 13.98
C GLU A 168 -17.90 -2.54 13.50
N ARG A 169 -17.37 -3.14 12.43
CA ARG A 169 -16.10 -2.72 11.80
C ARG A 169 -16.18 -1.28 11.29
N LEU A 170 -17.29 -0.89 10.65
CA LEU A 170 -17.53 0.49 10.22
C LEU A 170 -17.56 1.46 11.38
N ARG A 171 -18.19 1.09 12.51
CA ARG A 171 -18.21 1.93 13.71
C ARG A 171 -16.81 2.15 14.26
N SER A 172 -16.03 1.08 14.39
CA SER A 172 -14.64 1.15 14.85
C SER A 172 -13.78 2.03 13.95
N PHE A 173 -13.89 1.89 12.63
CA PHE A 173 -13.14 2.73 11.69
C PHE A 173 -13.61 4.19 11.68
N ALA A 174 -14.90 4.44 11.85
CA ALA A 174 -15.45 5.79 11.95
C ALA A 174 -14.98 6.50 13.22
N GLU A 175 -14.92 5.80 14.36
CA GLU A 175 -14.39 6.33 15.61
C GLU A 175 -12.90 6.70 15.47
N GLU A 176 -12.11 5.84 14.84
CA GLU A 176 -10.68 6.10 14.63
C GLU A 176 -10.45 7.22 13.61
N LEU A 177 -11.26 7.28 12.55
CA LEU A 177 -11.25 8.38 11.59
C LEU A 177 -11.59 9.71 12.27
N GLN A 178 -12.61 9.73 13.14
CA GLN A 178 -13.02 10.92 13.89
C GLN A 178 -11.89 11.41 14.81
N ARG A 179 -11.22 10.50 15.53
CA ARG A 179 -10.05 10.85 16.35
C ARG A 179 -8.96 11.51 15.52
N ILE A 180 -8.63 10.94 14.36
CA ILE A 180 -7.61 11.49 13.46
C ILE A 180 -8.03 12.86 12.91
N GLU A 181 -9.30 13.03 12.53
CA GLU A 181 -9.82 14.33 12.08
C GLU A 181 -9.78 15.39 13.18
N ASP A 182 -10.06 15.04 14.43
CA ASP A 182 -10.01 15.95 15.56
C ASP A 182 -8.56 16.40 15.84
N VAL A 183 -7.59 15.49 15.77
CA VAL A 183 -6.17 15.84 15.91
C VAL A 183 -5.70 16.72 14.74
N LEU A 184 -6.12 16.41 13.51
CA LEU A 184 -5.80 17.23 12.32
C LEU A 184 -6.39 18.64 12.39
N LYS A 185 -7.63 18.78 12.89
CA LYS A 185 -8.27 20.09 13.08
C LYS A 185 -7.52 20.90 14.14
N ASN A 186 -7.17 20.29 15.28
CA ASN A 186 -6.50 20.97 16.37
C ASN A 186 -5.04 21.35 16.05
N ASN A 187 -4.33 20.56 15.24
CA ASN A 187 -2.98 20.88 14.80
C ASN A 187 -2.91 22.06 13.81
N ARG A 188 -3.98 22.36 13.07
CA ARG A 188 -4.04 23.53 12.15
C ARG A 188 -4.06 24.88 12.88
N PHE A 189 -4.51 24.92 14.14
CA PHE A 189 -4.62 26.16 14.93
C PHE A 189 -3.36 26.49 15.74
N ASN A 190 -2.38 25.59 15.81
CA ASN A 190 -1.14 25.80 16.57
C ASN A 190 0.04 26.28 15.71
N THR A 191 -0.16 26.50 14.40
CA THR A 191 0.87 26.98 13.46
C THR A 191 0.82 28.49 13.16
N GLU A 192 -0.04 29.27 13.83
CA GLU A 192 -0.18 30.72 13.64
C GLU A 192 0.26 31.59 14.84
N THR A 193 1.12 31.09 15.73
CA THR A 193 1.78 31.87 16.79
C THR A 193 3.27 31.61 16.82
#